data_AF-A0A7S1WY91-F1
#
_entry.id   AF-A0A7S1WY91-F1
#
_cell.length_a   1.000
_cell.length_b   1.000
_cell.length_c   1.000
_cell.angle_alpha   90.00
_cell.angle_beta   90.00
_cell.angle_gamma   90.00
#
_symmetry.space_group_name_H-M   'P 1'
#
loop_
_entity.id
_entity.type
_entity.pdbx_description
1 polymer ?
#
loop_
_entity_poly.entity_id
_entity_poly.type
_entity_poly.pdbx_seq_one_letter_code
_entity_poly.pdbx_strand_id
1 'polypeptide(L)'
;AVLAQAEDVRTQRRRGRQQMGGSDDDEESEPEDDERTMKLLTFTDKHTPAETAAYMKELGGDDAIIYGDLWVGKPLHAKAFFLLMGAACLNEEEPLGPQILEKKLLFKACKGEADAQAALLVMLELYCVKERRKGLKEFGDVLKVLWERDIVDQEQIEAWIENERALCEVHPPHFSQD
;
A
#
# COMPACT_ATOMS: atom_id res chain seq x y z
N ALA A 1 -49.38 -49.98 -43.88
CA ALA A 1 -50.50 -49.77 -42.94
C ALA A 1 -50.11 -48.60 -42.05
N VAL A 2 -50.73 -47.42 -42.28
CA VAL A 2 -51.64 -46.73 -41.32
C VAL A 2 -50.81 -46.02 -40.22
N LEU A 3 -50.79 -44.71 -39.97
CA LEU A 3 -51.47 -43.44 -40.34
C LEU A 3 -50.55 -42.32 -39.74
N ALA A 4 -50.22 -41.20 -40.42
CA ALA A 4 -50.84 -39.85 -40.30
C ALA A 4 -50.81 -39.27 -38.84
N GLN A 5 -50.50 -38.02 -38.49
CA GLN A 5 -50.72 -36.65 -39.02
C GLN A 5 -49.71 -35.71 -38.28
N ALA A 6 -49.00 -34.72 -38.86
CA ALA A 6 -49.37 -33.44 -39.48
C ALA A 6 -49.97 -32.39 -38.51
N GLU A 7 -49.36 -31.18 -38.51
CA GLU A 7 -49.80 -29.79 -38.14
C GLU A 7 -48.66 -29.09 -37.38
N ASP A 8 -47.82 -28.18 -37.92
CA ASP A 8 -47.97 -26.92 -38.68
C ASP A 8 -49.00 -25.94 -38.12
N VAL A 9 -48.54 -24.97 -37.31
CA VAL A 9 -49.02 -23.58 -37.37
C VAL A 9 -47.88 -22.61 -37.02
N ARG A 10 -47.32 -22.00 -38.07
CA ARG A 10 -46.71 -20.66 -38.04
C ARG A 10 -47.65 -19.63 -37.39
N THR A 11 -47.16 -18.75 -36.51
CA THR A 11 -47.36 -17.29 -36.71
C THR A 11 -46.40 -16.44 -35.86
N GLN A 12 -45.62 -15.59 -36.54
CA GLN A 12 -45.00 -14.39 -35.98
C GLN A 12 -46.08 -13.39 -35.54
N ARG A 13 -45.85 -12.65 -34.44
CA ARG A 13 -45.65 -11.18 -34.46
C ARG A 13 -45.79 -10.52 -33.08
N ARG A 14 -44.84 -9.60 -32.85
CA ARG A 14 -44.93 -8.27 -32.19
C ARG A 14 -44.62 -8.14 -30.68
N ARG A 15 -43.42 -7.57 -30.48
CA ARG A 15 -43.13 -6.34 -29.71
C ARG A 15 -43.46 -6.34 -28.21
N GLY A 16 -42.42 -6.58 -27.41
CA GLY A 16 -42.22 -5.96 -26.10
C GLY A 16 -40.78 -5.43 -26.04
N ARG A 17 -40.64 -4.15 -25.69
CA ARG A 17 -39.41 -3.37 -25.59
C ARG A 17 -38.97 -3.38 -24.12
N GLN A 18 -37.79 -3.91 -23.82
CA GLN A 18 -36.98 -3.60 -22.63
C GLN A 18 -35.53 -3.71 -23.14
N GLN A 19 -34.92 -2.63 -23.63
CA GLN A 19 -34.27 -1.55 -22.88
C GLN A 19 -33.07 -2.07 -22.07
N MET A 20 -31.90 -1.84 -22.68
CA MET A 20 -30.56 -1.59 -22.13
C MET A 20 -30.44 -1.65 -20.60
N GLY A 21 -29.48 -2.43 -20.12
CA GLY A 21 -29.07 -2.45 -18.72
C GLY A 21 -28.00 -3.49 -18.43
N GLY A 22 -26.98 -3.59 -19.30
CA GLY A 22 -25.69 -4.12 -18.86
C GLY A 22 -24.86 -2.93 -18.43
N SER A 23 -25.09 -2.42 -17.21
CA SER A 23 -24.02 -1.73 -16.51
C SER A 23 -23.02 -2.84 -16.26
N ASP A 24 -21.96 -2.90 -17.06
CA ASP A 24 -20.69 -3.37 -16.53
C ASP A 24 -20.37 -2.34 -15.44
N ASP A 25 -20.93 -2.57 -14.25
CA ASP A 25 -20.39 -2.03 -13.03
C ASP A 25 -19.03 -2.75 -12.90
N ASP A 26 -18.02 -2.15 -13.54
CA ASP A 26 -16.67 -2.09 -12.99
C ASP A 26 -16.83 -1.47 -11.59
N GLU A 27 -17.36 -2.26 -10.64
CA GLU A 27 -16.99 -2.13 -9.25
C GLU A 27 -15.48 -2.40 -9.26
N GLU A 28 -14.70 -1.34 -9.50
CA GLU A 28 -13.33 -1.26 -9.01
C GLU A 28 -13.45 -1.57 -7.52
N SER A 29 -13.31 -2.86 -7.17
CA SER A 29 -13.31 -3.31 -5.79
C SER A 29 -12.27 -2.47 -5.11
N GLU A 30 -12.72 -1.60 -4.20
CA GLU A 30 -11.82 -0.80 -3.39
C GLU A 30 -10.78 -1.77 -2.81
N PRO A 31 -9.47 -1.44 -2.90
CA PRO A 31 -8.44 -2.32 -2.39
C PRO A 31 -8.78 -2.66 -0.94
N GLU A 32 -8.91 -3.95 -0.62
CA GLU A 32 -9.27 -4.40 0.71
C GLU A 32 -8.22 -3.88 1.71
N ASP A 33 -8.63 -2.96 2.58
CA ASP A 33 -7.78 -2.48 3.66
C ASP A 33 -7.57 -3.59 4.69
N ASP A 34 -6.35 -3.67 5.24
CA ASP A 34 -6.06 -4.61 6.31
C ASP A 34 -6.80 -4.22 7.59
N GLU A 35 -7.82 -4.98 7.99
CA GLU A 35 -8.64 -4.74 9.19
C GLU A 35 -7.81 -4.60 10.49
N ARG A 36 -6.59 -5.16 10.52
CA ARG A 36 -5.70 -5.10 11.69
C ARG A 36 -5.06 -3.72 11.84
N THR A 37 -5.02 -2.92 10.78
CA THR A 37 -4.51 -1.54 10.80
C THR A 37 -5.30 -0.71 11.81
N MET A 38 -6.63 -0.86 11.84
CA MET A 38 -7.49 -0.18 12.81
C MET A 38 -7.24 -0.62 14.27
N LYS A 39 -6.87 -1.90 14.47
CA LYS A 39 -6.50 -2.41 15.80
C LYS A 39 -5.22 -1.75 16.30
N LEU A 40 -4.21 -1.61 15.44
CA LEU A 40 -2.98 -0.88 15.78
C LEU A 40 -3.24 0.59 16.08
N LEU A 41 -4.02 1.26 15.22
CA LEU A 41 -4.34 2.67 15.35
C LEU A 41 -4.86 2.98 16.77
N THR A 42 -5.80 2.18 17.25
CA THR A 42 -6.40 2.35 18.59
C THR A 42 -5.51 1.91 19.76
N PHE A 43 -4.48 1.10 19.49
CA PHE A 43 -3.54 0.59 20.48
C PHE A 43 -2.42 1.60 20.79
N THR A 44 -1.89 2.26 19.75
CA THR A 44 -0.63 3.02 19.82
C THR A 44 -0.64 4.18 20.82
N ASP A 45 -1.75 4.91 20.96
CA ASP A 45 -1.84 6.08 21.85
C ASP A 45 -1.73 5.74 23.36
N LYS A 46 -1.91 4.47 23.72
CA LYS A 46 -1.97 4.02 25.12
C LYS A 46 -0.76 3.19 25.54
N HIS A 47 0.16 2.92 24.61
CA HIS A 47 1.24 1.99 24.81
C HIS A 47 2.58 2.58 24.39
N THR A 48 3.65 2.05 24.98
CA THR A 48 5.00 2.49 24.65
C THR A 48 5.40 2.04 23.24
N PRO A 49 6.38 2.72 22.62
CA PRO A 49 6.90 2.30 21.31
C PRO A 49 7.33 0.82 21.24
N ALA A 50 7.90 0.29 22.32
CA ALA A 50 8.33 -1.11 22.38
C ALA A 50 7.16 -2.09 22.47
N GLU A 51 6.13 -1.76 23.26
CA GLU A 51 4.89 -2.55 23.34
C GLU A 51 4.15 -2.55 22.00
N THR A 52 4.06 -1.39 21.35
CA THR A 52 3.47 -1.27 20.01
C THR A 52 4.22 -2.12 19.00
N ALA A 53 5.56 -2.08 18.96
CA ALA A 53 6.36 -2.90 18.06
C ALA A 53 6.16 -4.41 18.30
N ALA A 54 6.02 -4.84 19.57
CA ALA A 54 5.70 -6.21 19.91
C ALA A 54 4.29 -6.62 19.46
N TYR A 55 3.31 -5.74 19.68
CA TYR A 55 1.91 -5.99 19.30
C TYR A 55 1.72 -6.05 17.78
N MET A 56 2.45 -5.22 17.02
CA MET A 56 2.50 -5.32 15.56
C MET A 56 2.92 -6.71 15.08
N LYS A 57 3.91 -7.31 15.75
CA LYS A 57 4.36 -8.67 15.43
C LYS A 57 3.32 -9.72 15.81
N GLU A 58 2.65 -9.54 16.95
CA GLU A 58 1.57 -10.44 17.39
C GLU A 58 0.38 -10.44 16.42
N LEU A 59 0.03 -9.27 15.87
CA LEU A 59 -1.03 -9.14 14.88
C LEU A 59 -0.68 -9.72 13.51
N GLY A 60 0.56 -10.15 13.27
CA GLY A 60 1.01 -10.68 11.98
C GLY A 60 1.33 -9.57 10.97
N GLY A 61 2.00 -8.49 11.38
CA GLY A 61 2.35 -7.42 10.44
C GLY A 61 3.21 -7.87 9.23
N ASP A 62 3.82 -9.05 9.28
CA ASP A 62 4.59 -9.65 8.20
C ASP A 62 3.74 -10.24 7.05
N ASP A 63 2.42 -10.27 7.18
CA ASP A 63 1.49 -10.59 6.08
C ASP A 63 0.43 -9.49 5.85
N ALA A 64 0.72 -8.26 6.28
CA ALA A 64 -0.14 -7.11 6.05
C ALA A 64 -0.46 -6.88 4.57
N ILE A 65 -1.72 -6.57 4.29
CA ILE A 65 -2.23 -6.29 2.93
C ILE A 65 -1.77 -4.88 2.51
N ILE A 66 -1.14 -4.76 1.34
CA ILE A 66 -0.57 -3.50 0.83
C ILE A 66 -1.34 -3.07 -0.41
N TYR A 67 -2.28 -2.14 -0.25
CA TYR A 67 -3.16 -1.64 -1.31
C TYR A 67 -3.77 -2.79 -2.14
N GLY A 68 -4.47 -3.69 -1.44
CA GLY A 68 -4.77 -5.02 -1.94
C GLY A 68 -3.49 -5.87 -1.98
N ASP A 69 -3.20 -6.48 -3.13
CA ASP A 69 -2.13 -7.47 -3.29
C ASP A 69 -0.91 -6.94 -4.06
N LEU A 70 -0.58 -5.64 -3.93
CA LEU A 70 0.53 -5.05 -4.70
C LEU A 70 1.89 -5.71 -4.39
N TRP A 71 2.05 -6.25 -3.17
CA TRP A 71 3.31 -6.80 -2.64
C TRP A 71 3.12 -8.16 -1.93
N VAL A 72 2.56 -9.15 -2.63
CA VAL A 72 2.37 -10.50 -2.08
C VAL A 72 3.70 -11.20 -1.78
N GLY A 73 3.78 -11.85 -0.62
CA GLY A 73 4.91 -12.69 -0.23
C GLY A 73 6.18 -11.91 0.13
N LYS A 74 6.04 -10.64 0.52
CA LYS A 74 7.14 -9.73 0.85
C LYS A 74 7.05 -9.27 2.31
N PRO A 75 7.39 -10.14 3.29
CA PRO A 75 7.05 -9.91 4.70
C PRO A 75 7.69 -8.67 5.33
N LEU A 76 8.90 -8.30 4.89
CA LEU A 76 9.56 -7.09 5.38
C LEU A 76 8.86 -5.81 4.90
N HIS A 77 8.30 -5.83 3.70
CA HIS A 77 7.56 -4.70 3.12
C HIS A 77 6.18 -4.62 3.76
N ALA A 78 5.49 -5.76 3.92
CA ALA A 78 4.25 -5.84 4.68
C ALA A 78 4.42 -5.24 6.08
N LYS A 79 5.47 -5.63 6.80
CA LYS A 79 5.76 -5.10 8.14
C LYS A 79 6.03 -3.60 8.15
N ALA A 80 6.79 -3.11 7.18
CA ALA A 80 7.07 -1.68 7.04
C ALA A 80 5.81 -0.88 6.68
N PHE A 81 4.96 -1.40 5.80
CA PHE A 81 3.67 -0.78 5.47
C PHE A 81 2.76 -0.72 6.70
N PHE A 82 2.66 -1.82 7.45
CA PHE A 82 1.87 -1.91 8.67
C PHE A 82 2.35 -0.94 9.76
N LEU A 83 3.66 -0.69 9.82
CA LEU A 83 4.23 0.37 10.66
C LEU A 83 3.70 1.75 10.25
N LEU A 84 3.78 2.09 8.96
CA LEU A 84 3.43 3.41 8.45
C LEU A 84 1.93 3.69 8.58
N MET A 85 1.10 2.76 8.12
CA MET A 85 -0.36 2.93 8.06
C MET A 85 -1.05 2.67 9.40
N GLY A 86 -0.54 1.73 10.19
CA GLY A 86 -1.20 1.31 11.44
C GLY A 86 -0.66 1.98 12.69
N ALA A 87 0.66 2.08 12.81
CA ALA A 87 1.29 2.43 14.08
C ALA A 87 1.91 3.84 14.14
N ALA A 88 2.40 4.35 13.02
CA ALA A 88 3.02 5.68 12.95
C ALA A 88 1.98 6.80 12.93
N CYS A 89 0.75 6.51 12.47
CA CYS A 89 -0.38 7.43 12.37
C CYS A 89 0.02 8.75 11.68
N LEU A 90 0.70 8.64 10.54
CA LEU A 90 1.20 9.80 9.80
C LEU A 90 0.03 10.60 9.21
N ASN A 91 0.10 11.91 9.34
CA ASN A 91 -0.82 12.87 8.76
C ASN A 91 -0.32 13.32 7.38
N GLU A 92 -1.15 13.06 6.37
CA GLU A 92 -0.88 13.35 4.95
C GLU A 92 -0.80 14.85 4.64
N GLU A 93 -1.38 15.70 5.47
CA GLU A 93 -1.36 17.16 5.26
C GLU A 93 -0.12 17.84 5.85
N GLU A 94 0.59 17.16 6.75
CA GLU A 94 1.72 17.72 7.50
C GLU A 94 3.08 17.25 6.96
N PRO A 95 4.20 17.98 7.17
CA PRO A 95 5.54 17.55 6.74
C PRO A 95 5.96 16.22 7.39
N LEU A 96 6.60 15.32 6.63
CA LEU A 96 6.96 13.97 7.08
C LEU A 96 8.13 13.96 8.05
N GLY A 97 9.19 14.74 7.78
CA GLY A 97 10.39 14.77 8.61
C GLY A 97 10.09 14.99 10.11
N PRO A 98 9.32 16.03 10.48
CA PRO A 98 8.90 16.26 11.87
C PRO A 98 8.09 15.11 12.48
N GLN A 99 7.20 14.49 11.72
CA GLN A 99 6.36 13.38 12.21
C GLN A 99 7.20 12.12 12.49
N ILE A 100 8.12 11.77 11.58
CA ILE A 100 9.07 10.66 11.79
C ILE A 100 9.97 10.96 12.99
N LEU A 101 10.42 12.21 13.14
CA LEU A 101 11.23 12.64 14.27
C LEU A 101 10.48 12.50 15.61
N GLU A 102 9.20 12.86 15.65
CA GLU A 102 8.35 12.69 16.81
C GLU A 102 8.19 11.21 17.17
N LYS A 103 7.97 10.35 16.17
CA LYS A 103 7.78 8.91 16.32
C LYS A 103 9.09 8.10 16.31
N LYS A 104 10.27 8.75 16.39
CA LYS A 104 11.59 8.10 16.23
C LYS A 104 11.78 6.85 17.10
N LEU A 105 11.25 6.83 18.32
CA LEU A 105 11.39 5.69 19.23
C LEU A 105 10.63 4.45 18.73
N LEU A 106 9.49 4.65 18.06
CA LEU A 106 8.72 3.58 17.44
C LEU A 106 9.45 3.02 16.22
N PHE A 107 9.92 3.92 15.34
CA PHE A 107 10.74 3.50 14.20
C PHE A 107 12.01 2.75 14.62
N LYS A 108 12.71 3.20 15.67
CA LYS A 108 13.86 2.47 16.23
C LYS A 108 13.48 1.10 16.81
N ALA A 109 12.32 0.99 17.48
CA ALA A 109 11.82 -0.29 17.97
C ALA A 109 11.51 -1.27 16.83
N CYS A 110 11.19 -0.75 15.64
CA CYS A 110 10.85 -1.54 14.45
C CYS A 110 11.99 -1.71 13.43
N LYS A 111 13.15 -1.05 13.63
CA LYS A 111 14.26 -0.93 12.66
C LYS A 111 14.63 -2.25 11.95
N GLY A 112 14.83 -3.32 12.71
CA GLY A 112 15.28 -4.60 12.16
C GLY A 112 16.67 -4.56 11.52
N GLU A 113 16.97 -5.56 10.70
CA GLU A 113 18.25 -5.68 9.98
C GLU A 113 18.20 -4.94 8.62
N ALA A 114 19.32 -4.92 7.90
CA ALA A 114 19.49 -4.22 6.62
C ALA A 114 18.30 -4.35 5.66
N ASP A 115 17.83 -5.57 5.39
CA ASP A 115 16.71 -5.81 4.48
C ASP A 115 15.38 -5.18 4.96
N ALA A 116 15.17 -5.09 6.28
CA ALA A 116 13.99 -4.45 6.85
C ALA A 116 14.05 -2.93 6.72
N GLN A 117 15.25 -2.36 6.84
CA GLN A 117 15.48 -0.94 6.63
C GLN A 117 15.31 -0.56 5.16
N ALA A 118 15.83 -1.37 4.23
CA ALA A 118 15.60 -1.20 2.80
C ALA A 118 14.09 -1.26 2.47
N ALA A 119 13.37 -2.24 3.03
CA ALA A 119 11.92 -2.34 2.87
C ALA A 119 11.17 -1.12 3.43
N LEU A 120 11.65 -0.55 4.55
CA LEU A 120 11.10 0.69 5.10
C LEU A 120 11.24 1.87 4.13
N LEU A 121 12.40 2.03 3.49
CA LEU A 121 12.60 3.10 2.50
C LEU A 121 11.62 2.97 1.32
N VAL A 122 11.48 1.77 0.77
CA VAL A 122 10.56 1.49 -0.35
C VAL A 122 9.11 1.74 0.05
N MET A 123 8.69 1.31 1.23
CA MET A 123 7.31 1.53 1.70
C MET A 123 7.04 2.99 2.06
N LEU A 124 8.04 3.73 2.53
CA LEU A 124 7.90 5.16 2.80
C LEU A 124 7.78 5.98 1.51
N GLU A 125 8.53 5.59 0.48
CA GLU A 125 8.37 6.15 -0.86
C GLU A 125 6.99 5.82 -1.44
N LEU A 126 6.54 4.56 -1.33
CA LEU A 126 5.20 4.16 -1.77
C LEU A 126 4.10 4.96 -1.04
N TYR A 127 4.23 5.15 0.28
CA TYR A 127 3.35 6.02 1.05
C TYR A 127 3.32 7.45 0.49
N CYS A 128 4.49 8.00 0.13
CA CYS A 128 4.53 9.30 -0.53
C CYS A 128 3.81 9.26 -1.88
N VAL A 129 3.95 8.20 -2.67
CA VAL A 129 3.26 8.11 -3.98
C VAL A 129 1.75 8.03 -3.83
N LYS A 130 1.25 7.29 -2.83
CA LYS A 130 -0.16 6.92 -2.67
C LYS A 130 -0.95 7.88 -1.77
N GLU A 131 -0.41 8.20 -0.60
CA GLU A 131 -1.10 9.01 0.41
C GLU A 131 -0.65 10.48 0.37
N ARG A 132 0.64 10.74 0.13
CA ARG A 132 1.19 12.09 0.26
C ARG A 132 2.22 12.46 -0.82
N ARG A 133 1.75 12.76 -2.04
CA ARG A 133 2.64 13.04 -3.20
C ARG A 133 3.61 14.22 -2.99
N LYS A 134 3.26 15.18 -2.13
CA LYS A 134 4.17 16.27 -1.72
C LYS A 134 5.41 15.75 -0.99
N GLY A 135 5.32 14.60 -0.32
CA GLY A 135 6.38 13.92 0.41
C GLY A 135 7.62 13.61 -0.43
N LEU A 136 7.45 13.36 -1.72
CA LEU A 136 8.56 13.10 -2.64
C LEU A 136 9.52 14.30 -2.74
N LYS A 137 9.03 15.53 -2.57
CA LYS A 137 9.87 16.75 -2.65
C LYS A 137 10.70 17.00 -1.38
N GLU A 138 10.28 16.42 -0.26
CA GLU A 138 10.92 16.56 1.05
C GLU A 138 11.62 15.25 1.49
N PHE A 139 11.69 14.25 0.60
CA PHE A 139 12.22 12.94 0.93
C PHE A 139 13.69 13.00 1.38
N GLY A 140 14.48 13.95 0.87
CA GLY A 140 15.85 14.19 1.34
C GLY A 140 15.93 14.56 2.84
N ASP A 141 15.00 15.38 3.33
CA ASP A 141 14.93 15.74 4.75
C ASP A 141 14.48 14.53 5.60
N VAL A 142 13.60 13.70 5.05
CA VAL A 142 13.17 12.44 5.66
C VAL A 142 14.35 11.47 5.80
N LEU A 143 15.13 11.26 4.74
CA LEU A 143 16.33 10.41 4.78
C LEU A 143 17.33 10.89 5.83
N LYS A 144 17.52 12.21 5.93
CA LYS A 144 18.37 12.80 6.97
C LYS A 144 17.87 12.47 8.38
N VAL A 145 16.56 12.58 8.64
CA VAL A 145 15.99 12.22 9.96
C VAL A 145 16.16 10.73 10.24
N LEU A 146 15.91 9.86 9.25
CA LEU A 146 16.07 8.41 9.41
C LEU A 146 17.52 8.05 9.78
N TRP A 147 18.49 8.68 9.14
CA TRP A 147 19.92 8.50 9.43
C TRP A 147 20.33 9.07 10.80
N GLU A 148 20.04 10.35 11.07
CA GLU A 148 20.45 11.04 12.32
C GLU A 148 19.85 10.41 13.59
N ARG A 149 18.81 9.59 13.44
CA ARG A 149 18.14 8.90 14.56
C ARG A 149 18.45 7.41 14.62
N ASP A 150 19.40 6.93 13.82
CA ASP A 150 19.80 5.54 13.70
C ASP A 150 18.65 4.61 13.31
N ILE A 151 17.66 5.08 12.53
CA ILE A 151 16.53 4.27 12.06
C ILE A 151 16.92 3.51 10.80
N VAL A 152 17.64 4.15 9.89
CA VAL A 152 18.18 3.54 8.67
C VAL A 152 19.67 3.83 8.59
N ASP A 153 20.45 2.79 8.34
CA ASP A 153 21.90 2.87 8.21
C ASP A 153 22.28 3.53 6.86
N GLN A 154 23.43 4.21 6.83
CA GLN A 154 23.85 4.99 5.66
C GLN A 154 23.94 4.12 4.41
N GLU A 155 24.43 2.90 4.53
CA GLU A 155 24.60 1.95 3.43
C GLU A 155 23.25 1.61 2.76
N GLN A 156 22.17 1.56 3.54
CA GLN A 156 20.83 1.28 2.99
C GLN A 156 20.25 2.49 2.24
N ILE A 157 20.53 3.70 2.73
CA ILE A 157 20.15 4.94 2.05
C ILE A 157 20.92 5.05 0.72
N GLU A 158 22.22 4.80 0.73
CA GLU A 158 23.05 4.85 -0.48
C GLU A 158 22.59 3.82 -1.53
N ALA A 159 22.34 2.57 -1.12
CA ALA A 159 21.83 1.53 -2.00
C ALA A 159 20.45 1.89 -2.60
N TRP A 160 19.55 2.50 -1.80
CA TRP A 160 18.27 2.98 -2.31
C TRP A 160 18.44 4.12 -3.33
N ILE A 161 19.31 5.11 -3.06
CA ILE A 161 19.60 6.20 -4.00
C ILE A 161 20.17 5.67 -5.34
N GLU A 162 21.06 4.67 -5.28
CA GLU A 162 21.61 4.05 -6.48
C GLU A 162 20.54 3.34 -7.31
N ASN A 163 19.62 2.61 -6.67
CA ASN A 163 18.48 1.99 -7.34
C ASN A 163 17.56 3.02 -7.99
N GLU A 164 17.24 4.11 -7.29
CA GLU A 164 16.41 5.20 -7.84
C GLU A 164 17.03 5.86 -9.07
N ARG A 165 18.36 6.07 -9.04
CA ARG A 165 19.10 6.58 -10.20
C ARG A 165 19.04 5.59 -11.37
N ALA A 166 19.25 4.30 -11.10
CA ALA A 166 19.16 3.28 -12.13
C ALA A 166 17.75 3.22 -12.75
N LEU A 167 16.68 3.33 -11.95
CA LEU A 167 15.30 3.39 -12.45
C LEU A 167 15.08 4.61 -13.36
N CYS A 168 15.58 5.79 -12.98
CA CYS A 168 15.51 7.00 -13.79
C CYS A 168 16.23 6.86 -15.14
N GLU A 169 17.35 6.14 -15.19
CA GLU A 169 18.10 5.89 -16.44
C GLU A 169 17.36 4.94 -17.39
N VAL A 170 16.66 3.94 -16.85
CA VAL A 170 15.97 2.89 -17.62
C VAL A 170 14.54 3.30 -18.00
N HIS A 171 13.90 4.16 -17.20
CA HIS A 171 12.58 4.75 -17.47
C HIS A 171 12.68 6.27 -17.65
N PRO A 172 13.27 6.76 -18.75
CA PRO A 172 13.35 8.18 -19.00
C PRO A 172 11.94 8.82 -19.04
N PRO A 173 11.81 10.11 -18.64
CA PRO A 173 10.53 10.81 -18.47
C PRO A 173 9.67 10.95 -19.75
N HIS A 174 10.08 10.36 -20.88
CA HIS A 174 9.23 10.23 -22.07
C HIS A 174 8.21 9.08 -21.94
N PHE A 175 8.33 8.24 -20.90
CA PHE A 175 7.36 7.20 -20.56
C PHE A 175 6.46 7.57 -19.36
N SER A 176 6.65 8.73 -18.73
CA SER A 176 5.68 9.24 -17.77
C SER A 176 4.44 9.68 -18.54
N GLN A 177 3.32 8.99 -18.32
CA GLN A 177 2.02 9.39 -18.83
C GLN A 177 1.55 10.61 -18.04
N ASP A 178 2.11 11.78 -18.36
CA ASP A 178 1.40 13.05 -18.22
C ASP A 178 0.49 13.26 -19.45
#